data_AF-A0A0S7X8N1-F1
#
_entry.id   AF-A0A0S7X8N1-F1
#
_cell.length_a   1.000
_cell.length_b   1.000
_cell.length_c   1.000
_cell.angle_alpha   90.00
_cell.angle_beta   90.00
_cell.angle_gamma   90.00
#
_symmetry.space_group_name_H-M   'P 1'
#
loop_
_entity.id
_entity.type
_entity.pdbx_description
1 polymer ?
#
loop_
_entity_poly.entity_id
_entity_poly.type
_entity_poly.pdbx_seq_one_letter_code
_entity_poly.pdbx_strand_id
1 'polypeptide(L)'
;MKKRETLWMRYVDFEKIKDMLHLVYENNGKLRAGTLEQLGIEEGILVKKENGIPLTHSPRYHYRKVMEGLDLVEVREKIYHILEDERVLEFIELTSFKKDMSPEAKGILREIIVGNNDCRKYFFDVFMEKDTYTLEDLRKEGEYIIVETKSMREPSADKRMEQKKNNENIRKKKKAGAVILKNPSGKEIELKTQDEIHAIYWGVRLWALELEMTDEIFMSFAEGRIIYPINSDFSDKILINHLLNKIKADNSDSEWVVLHIPTFIKEVALSTRFSVDKIKNFLKDLKIKYPLSTMLIPSSTMFIDIKTPFEKQDSAFRDSYLYKQGIGYISHLRIGRGILKEVKA
;
A
#
# COMPACT_ATOMS: atom_id res chain seq x y z
N MET A 1 7.60 9.60 30.12
CA MET A 1 7.95 8.69 29.00
C MET A 1 9.30 9.09 28.42
N LYS A 2 10.29 8.19 28.38
CA LYS A 2 11.55 8.45 27.65
C LYS A 2 11.22 8.49 26.14
N LYS A 3 11.57 9.58 25.47
CA LYS A 3 11.45 9.76 24.01
C LYS A 3 12.22 8.59 23.35
N ARG A 4 11.52 7.71 22.62
CA ARG A 4 12.18 6.63 21.87
C ARG A 4 13.06 7.28 20.79
N GLU A 5 14.35 6.97 20.77
CA GLU A 5 15.30 7.47 19.75
C GLU A 5 15.08 6.83 18.37
N THR A 6 14.36 5.70 18.30
CA THR A 6 14.06 4.97 17.07
C THR A 6 12.57 4.72 16.91
N LEU A 7 12.09 4.88 15.68
CA LEU A 7 10.71 4.59 15.29
C LEU A 7 10.48 3.08 15.24
N TRP A 8 9.34 2.63 15.77
CA TRP A 8 9.05 1.22 16.01
C TRP A 8 8.30 0.53 14.86
N MET A 9 7.70 1.29 13.95
CA MET A 9 6.79 0.84 12.89
C MET A 9 7.49 0.05 11.78
N ARG A 10 8.11 -1.09 12.06
CA ARG A 10 8.80 -1.90 11.04
C ARG A 10 7.83 -2.83 10.34
N TYR A 11 8.05 -3.09 9.04
CA TYR A 11 7.26 -4.08 8.32
C TYR A 11 7.26 -5.43 9.04
N VAL A 12 6.06 -5.96 9.25
CA VAL A 12 5.76 -7.25 9.86
C VAL A 12 4.50 -7.80 9.20
N ASP A 13 4.42 -9.12 9.08
CA ASP A 13 3.22 -9.85 8.67
C ASP A 13 2.18 -9.81 9.81
N PHE A 14 1.01 -9.21 9.61
CA PHE A 14 0.01 -9.08 10.67
C PHE A 14 -0.64 -10.39 11.08
N GLU A 15 -0.63 -11.44 10.24
CA GLU A 15 -1.10 -12.77 10.65
C GLU A 15 -0.24 -13.31 11.80
N LYS A 16 1.07 -13.04 11.75
CA LYS A 16 1.98 -13.39 12.85
C LYS A 16 1.82 -12.51 14.07
N ILE A 17 1.48 -11.22 13.91
CA ILE A 17 1.15 -10.35 15.05
C ILE A 17 -0.07 -10.89 15.79
N LYS A 18 -1.14 -11.23 15.05
CA LYS A 18 -2.34 -11.88 15.58
C LYS A 18 -2.02 -13.17 16.33
N ASP A 19 -1.27 -14.09 15.72
CA ASP A 19 -0.94 -15.35 16.39
C ASP A 19 -0.08 -15.14 17.65
N MET A 20 0.86 -14.20 17.62
CA MET A 20 1.63 -13.80 18.80
C MET A 20 0.74 -13.18 19.89
N LEU A 21 -0.28 -12.41 19.50
CA LEU A 21 -1.25 -11.81 20.43
C LEU A 21 -2.08 -12.88 21.13
N HIS A 22 -2.51 -13.93 20.42
CA HIS A 22 -3.17 -15.11 21.02
C HIS A 22 -2.29 -15.79 22.07
N LEU A 23 -0.99 -15.94 21.83
CA LEU A 23 -0.06 -16.47 22.84
C LEU A 23 0.00 -15.61 24.11
N VAL A 24 -0.02 -14.29 23.95
CA VAL A 24 -0.05 -13.35 25.09
C VAL A 24 -1.39 -13.45 25.81
N TYR A 25 -2.51 -13.54 25.09
CA TYR A 25 -3.85 -13.64 25.68
C TYR A 25 -4.01 -14.90 26.53
N GLU A 26 -3.60 -16.07 26.00
CA GLU A 26 -3.65 -17.34 26.74
C GLU A 26 -2.71 -17.37 27.97
N ASN A 27 -1.64 -16.59 27.92
CA ASN A 27 -0.61 -16.51 28.95
C ASN A 27 -0.53 -15.12 29.59
N ASN A 28 -1.67 -14.44 29.72
CA ASN A 28 -1.74 -13.04 30.14
C ASN A 28 -0.99 -12.83 31.45
N GLY A 29 -0.02 -11.91 31.47
CA GLY A 29 0.79 -11.61 32.65
C GLY A 29 1.83 -12.67 33.04
N LYS A 30 2.19 -13.60 32.15
CA LYS A 30 3.18 -14.65 32.42
C LYS A 30 4.42 -14.58 31.53
N LEU A 31 4.32 -13.95 30.37
CA LEU A 31 5.37 -13.98 29.36
C LEU A 31 6.29 -12.78 29.45
N ARG A 32 7.60 -13.02 29.54
CA ARG A 32 8.64 -12.03 29.27
C ARG A 32 9.01 -12.05 27.80
N ALA A 33 9.70 -11.01 27.33
CA ALA A 33 10.14 -10.87 25.93
C ALA A 33 10.80 -12.14 25.34
N GLY A 34 11.81 -12.70 26.03
CA GLY A 34 12.52 -13.89 25.55
C GLY A 34 11.63 -15.14 25.53
N THR A 35 10.76 -15.30 26.53
CA THR A 35 9.82 -16.43 26.61
C THR A 35 8.77 -16.36 25.51
N LEU A 36 8.22 -15.17 25.24
CA LEU A 36 7.28 -14.95 24.16
C LEU A 36 7.90 -15.24 22.79
N GLU A 37 9.13 -14.79 22.55
CA GLU A 37 9.86 -15.11 21.31
C GLU A 37 10.14 -16.60 21.17
N GLN A 38 10.50 -17.28 22.25
CA GLN A 38 10.76 -18.72 22.25
C GLN A 38 9.49 -19.51 21.95
N LEU A 39 8.38 -19.20 22.63
CA LEU A 39 7.08 -19.83 22.39
C LEU A 39 6.61 -19.58 20.95
N GLY A 40 6.78 -18.36 20.44
CA GLY A 40 6.45 -18.05 19.04
C GLY A 40 7.30 -18.82 18.02
N ILE A 41 8.52 -19.24 18.36
CA ILE A 41 9.33 -20.14 17.52
C ILE A 41 8.82 -21.57 17.62
N GLU A 42 8.58 -22.07 18.83
CA GLU A 42 8.08 -23.42 19.09
C GLU A 42 6.74 -23.67 18.40
N GLU A 43 5.89 -22.66 18.39
CA GLU A 43 4.61 -22.65 17.70
C GLU A 43 4.71 -22.39 16.19
N GLY A 44 5.89 -22.20 15.63
CA GLY A 44 6.08 -21.99 14.20
C GLY A 44 5.56 -20.65 13.67
N ILE A 45 5.36 -19.64 14.52
CA ILE A 45 4.92 -18.29 14.14
C ILE A 45 6.12 -17.46 13.68
N LEU A 46 7.19 -17.45 14.48
CA LEU A 46 8.41 -16.66 14.26
C LEU A 46 9.46 -17.44 13.45
N VAL A 47 9.01 -18.13 12.40
CA VAL A 47 9.86 -18.88 11.45
C VAL A 47 9.67 -18.40 10.01
N LYS A 48 10.61 -18.69 9.13
CA LYS A 48 10.50 -18.45 7.69
C LYS A 48 9.47 -19.39 7.06
N LYS A 49 8.59 -18.88 6.18
CA LYS A 49 7.53 -19.67 5.54
C LYS A 49 8.11 -20.77 4.63
N GLU A 50 9.27 -20.54 4.03
CA GLU A 50 9.85 -21.42 3.00
C GLU A 50 10.53 -22.67 3.58
N ASN A 51 11.11 -22.56 4.78
CA ASN A 51 11.96 -23.63 5.32
C ASN A 51 11.84 -23.84 6.83
N GLY A 52 10.91 -23.16 7.50
CA GLY A 52 10.67 -23.32 8.94
C GLY A 52 11.82 -22.85 9.83
N ILE A 53 12.88 -22.23 9.28
CA ILE A 53 14.01 -21.76 10.09
C ILE A 53 13.57 -20.56 10.93
N PRO A 54 13.90 -20.52 12.24
CA PRO A 54 13.61 -19.38 13.10
C PRO A 54 14.11 -18.05 12.54
N LEU A 55 13.32 -17.01 12.73
CA LEU A 55 13.72 -15.66 12.39
C LEU A 55 14.91 -15.21 13.24
N THR A 56 15.78 -14.37 12.68
CA THR A 56 16.89 -13.76 13.43
C THR A 56 16.36 -12.84 14.53
N HIS A 57 17.24 -12.39 15.44
CA HIS A 57 16.82 -11.56 16.58
C HIS A 57 16.10 -10.25 16.18
N SER A 58 16.61 -9.53 15.17
CA SER A 58 16.05 -8.22 14.81
C SER A 58 14.59 -8.29 14.33
N PRO A 59 14.21 -9.18 13.39
CA PRO A 59 12.79 -9.36 13.03
C PRO A 59 11.89 -9.74 14.21
N ARG A 60 12.31 -10.68 15.07
CA ARG A 60 11.54 -11.09 16.26
C ARG A 60 11.28 -9.92 17.21
N TYR A 61 12.31 -9.10 17.43
CA TYR A 61 12.20 -7.87 18.20
C TYR A 61 11.18 -6.89 17.58
N HIS A 62 11.14 -6.77 16.24
CA HIS A 62 10.17 -5.90 15.56
C HIS A 62 8.73 -6.34 15.77
N TYR A 63 8.42 -7.65 15.70
CA TYR A 63 7.07 -8.15 16.01
C TYR A 63 6.59 -7.68 17.39
N ARG A 64 7.43 -7.84 18.42
CA ARG A 64 7.08 -7.37 19.77
C ARG A 64 6.91 -5.86 19.84
N LYS A 65 7.81 -5.10 19.21
CA LYS A 65 7.73 -3.63 19.24
C LYS A 65 6.54 -3.07 18.47
N VAL A 66 6.08 -3.77 17.45
CA VAL A 66 4.85 -3.41 16.74
C VAL A 66 3.63 -3.67 17.62
N MET A 67 3.55 -4.82 18.30
CA MET A 67 2.47 -5.07 19.27
C MET A 67 2.45 -4.01 20.39
N GLU A 68 3.61 -3.68 20.96
CA GLU A 68 3.73 -2.63 21.99
C GLU A 68 3.42 -1.22 21.45
N GLY A 69 3.74 -0.94 20.19
CA GLY A 69 3.61 0.39 19.61
C GLY A 69 2.21 0.69 19.09
N LEU A 70 1.49 -0.34 18.65
CA LEU A 70 0.07 -0.28 18.31
C LEU A 70 -0.84 -0.39 19.53
N ASP A 71 -0.27 -0.44 20.74
CA ASP A 71 -1.02 -0.60 21.99
C ASP A 71 -1.91 -1.86 21.98
N LEU A 72 -1.48 -2.94 21.30
CA LEU A 72 -2.16 -4.24 21.36
C LEU A 72 -1.85 -4.99 22.67
N VAL A 73 -0.67 -4.68 23.23
CA VAL A 73 -0.18 -5.24 24.49
C VAL A 73 0.44 -4.13 25.30
N GLU A 74 0.39 -4.26 26.61
CA GLU A 74 1.15 -3.45 27.55
C GLU A 74 2.27 -4.28 28.19
N VAL A 75 3.35 -3.61 28.61
CA VAL A 75 4.47 -4.28 29.28
C VAL A 75 4.63 -3.70 30.68
N ARG A 76 4.18 -4.45 31.69
CA ARG A 76 4.31 -4.11 33.11
C ARG A 76 5.44 -4.94 33.71
N GLU A 77 6.42 -4.29 34.32
CA GLU A 77 7.56 -4.98 34.95
C GLU A 77 8.28 -6.01 34.03
N LYS A 78 8.37 -5.71 32.73
CA LYS A 78 8.93 -6.58 31.67
C LYS A 78 8.09 -7.82 31.32
N ILE A 79 6.84 -7.86 31.75
CA ILE A 79 5.87 -8.92 31.48
C ILE A 79 4.80 -8.36 30.54
N TYR A 80 4.43 -9.15 29.53
CA TYR A 80 3.40 -8.79 28.56
C TYR A 80 2.01 -9.08 29.10
N HIS A 81 1.12 -8.11 28.92
CA HIS A 81 -0.31 -8.24 29.16
C HIS A 81 -1.07 -7.76 27.92
N ILE A 82 -2.26 -8.31 27.71
CA ILE A 82 -3.21 -7.78 26.73
C ILE A 82 -3.72 -6.44 27.24
N LEU A 83 -3.78 -5.45 26.35
CA LEU A 83 -4.36 -4.17 26.70
C LEU A 83 -5.88 -4.31 26.86
N GLU A 84 -6.44 -3.80 27.95
CA GLU A 84 -7.89 -3.76 28.21
C GLU A 84 -8.60 -2.64 27.40
N ASP A 85 -8.28 -2.52 26.10
CA ASP A 85 -9.02 -1.71 25.13
C ASP A 85 -10.05 -2.59 24.42
N GLU A 86 -11.29 -2.12 24.33
CA GLU A 86 -12.42 -2.87 23.76
C GLU A 86 -12.13 -3.39 22.35
N ARG A 87 -11.46 -2.59 21.50
CA ARG A 87 -11.13 -2.98 20.13
C ARG A 87 -10.07 -4.06 20.08
N VAL A 88 -9.12 -4.05 21.02
CA VAL A 88 -8.09 -5.09 21.09
C VAL A 88 -8.71 -6.43 21.48
N LEU A 89 -9.64 -6.42 22.44
CA LEU A 89 -10.37 -7.62 22.84
C LEU A 89 -11.27 -8.13 21.70
N GLU A 90 -12.03 -7.25 21.06
CA GLU A 90 -12.85 -7.60 19.90
C GLU A 90 -12.01 -8.18 18.76
N PHE A 91 -10.83 -7.60 18.47
CA PHE A 91 -9.90 -8.16 17.47
C PHE A 91 -9.44 -9.58 17.82
N ILE A 92 -9.15 -9.86 19.09
CA ILE A 92 -8.77 -11.21 19.54
C ILE A 92 -9.94 -12.17 19.39
N GLU A 93 -11.15 -11.77 19.76
CA GLU A 93 -12.37 -12.59 19.66
C GLU A 93 -12.76 -12.93 18.21
N LEU A 94 -12.58 -11.99 17.27
CA LEU A 94 -12.84 -12.20 15.85
C LEU A 94 -11.76 -13.05 15.14
N THR A 95 -10.66 -13.33 15.82
CA THR A 95 -9.55 -14.08 15.24
C THR A 95 -9.35 -15.44 15.91
N SER A 96 -8.60 -16.31 15.24
CA SER A 96 -8.22 -17.60 15.81
C SER A 96 -6.79 -17.92 15.47
N PHE A 97 -6.12 -18.66 16.35
CA PHE A 97 -4.74 -19.08 16.15
C PHE A 97 -4.55 -19.84 14.82
N LYS A 98 -3.53 -19.44 14.05
CA LYS A 98 -3.14 -20.03 12.75
C LYS A 98 -4.25 -20.07 11.68
N LYS A 99 -5.31 -19.28 11.83
CA LYS A 99 -6.30 -19.02 10.78
C LYS A 99 -6.13 -17.61 10.25
N ASP A 100 -6.39 -17.42 8.95
CA ASP A 100 -6.36 -16.12 8.30
C ASP A 100 -7.37 -15.16 8.94
N MET A 101 -7.01 -13.88 9.02
CA MET A 101 -7.93 -12.85 9.53
C MET A 101 -9.15 -12.68 8.64
N SER A 102 -10.34 -12.62 9.26
CA SER A 102 -11.56 -12.23 8.56
C SER A 102 -11.52 -10.76 8.11
N PRO A 103 -12.34 -10.36 7.13
CA PRO A 103 -12.48 -8.96 6.73
C PRO A 103 -12.82 -8.02 7.90
N GLU A 104 -13.63 -8.48 8.85
CA GLU A 104 -14.05 -7.74 10.04
C GLU A 104 -12.87 -7.52 10.99
N ALA A 105 -12.08 -8.56 11.28
CA ALA A 105 -10.88 -8.45 12.10
C ALA A 105 -9.84 -7.50 11.47
N LYS A 106 -9.67 -7.57 10.14
CA LYS A 106 -8.85 -6.60 9.40
C LYS A 106 -9.41 -5.18 9.54
N GLY A 107 -10.73 -5.03 9.56
CA GLY A 107 -11.44 -3.78 9.86
C GLY A 107 -10.94 -3.12 11.15
N ILE A 108 -11.02 -3.85 12.26
CA ILE A 108 -10.58 -3.35 13.57
C ILE A 108 -9.09 -2.99 13.57
N LEU A 109 -8.25 -3.83 12.98
CA LEU A 109 -6.82 -3.56 12.91
C LEU A 109 -6.49 -2.27 12.14
N ARG A 110 -7.22 -1.98 11.06
CA ARG A 110 -7.10 -0.71 10.32
C ARG A 110 -7.44 0.48 11.21
N GLU A 111 -8.51 0.37 11.99
CA GLU A 111 -8.94 1.44 12.92
C GLU A 111 -7.92 1.67 14.02
N ILE A 112 -7.33 0.61 14.58
CA ILE A 112 -6.24 0.72 15.56
C ILE A 112 -5.04 1.45 14.94
N ILE A 113 -4.63 1.07 13.72
CA ILE A 113 -3.48 1.67 13.04
C ILE A 113 -3.73 3.14 12.70
N VAL A 114 -4.89 3.48 12.13
CA VAL A 114 -5.24 4.86 11.79
C VAL A 114 -5.51 5.70 13.04
N GLY A 115 -5.99 5.10 14.14
CA GLY A 115 -6.16 5.77 15.42
C GLY A 115 -4.86 5.99 16.20
N ASN A 116 -3.77 5.30 15.85
CA ASN A 116 -2.51 5.38 16.56
C ASN A 116 -1.76 6.69 16.29
N ASN A 117 -1.41 7.42 17.34
CA ASN A 117 -0.79 8.75 17.25
C ASN A 117 0.52 8.80 16.45
N ASP A 118 1.38 7.78 16.57
CA ASP A 118 2.64 7.74 15.82
C ASP A 118 2.37 7.47 14.34
N CYS A 119 1.51 6.50 14.01
CA CYS A 119 1.12 6.21 12.63
C CYS A 119 0.47 7.42 11.95
N ARG A 120 -0.39 8.14 12.67
CA ARG A 120 -1.02 9.39 12.20
C ARG A 120 0.01 10.45 11.88
N LYS A 121 0.77 10.85 12.91
CA LYS A 121 1.76 11.92 12.83
C LYS A 121 2.75 11.72 11.69
N TYR A 122 3.25 10.49 11.52
CA TYR A 122 4.33 10.23 10.57
C TYR A 122 3.85 9.76 9.20
N PHE A 123 2.58 9.39 9.03
CA PHE A 123 2.06 8.91 7.74
C PHE A 123 0.66 9.41 7.41
N PHE A 124 -0.38 9.10 8.20
CA PHE A 124 -1.76 9.38 7.77
C PHE A 124 -2.11 10.87 7.76
N ASP A 125 -1.44 11.69 8.57
CA ASP A 125 -1.74 13.12 8.64
C ASP A 125 -1.42 13.84 7.34
N VAL A 126 -0.49 13.35 6.49
CA VAL A 126 -0.22 14.00 5.20
C VAL A 126 -1.41 13.91 4.24
N PHE A 127 -2.33 12.96 4.44
CA PHE A 127 -3.54 12.81 3.64
C PHE A 127 -4.68 13.73 4.12
N MET A 128 -4.61 14.27 5.33
CA MET A 128 -5.72 14.94 6.00
C MET A 128 -5.39 16.39 6.39
N GLU A 129 -6.35 17.29 6.24
CA GLU A 129 -6.23 18.67 6.76
C GLU A 129 -6.45 18.74 8.27
N LYS A 130 -7.41 17.96 8.80
CA LYS A 130 -7.79 17.95 10.21
C LYS A 130 -6.79 17.15 11.05
N ASP A 131 -6.55 17.59 12.28
CA ASP A 131 -5.66 16.93 13.24
C ASP A 131 -6.30 15.74 13.97
N THR A 132 -7.62 15.55 13.84
CA THR A 132 -8.38 14.43 14.42
C THR A 132 -9.36 13.90 13.38
N TYR A 133 -9.29 12.59 13.08
CA TYR A 133 -10.14 11.94 12.10
C TYR A 133 -10.20 10.42 12.37
N THR A 134 -11.27 9.78 11.91
CA THR A 134 -11.47 8.33 11.92
C THR A 134 -10.96 7.69 10.62
N LEU A 135 -10.93 6.35 10.57
CA LEU A 135 -10.68 5.63 9.32
C LEU A 135 -11.69 6.04 8.23
N GLU A 136 -12.95 6.23 8.60
CA GLU A 136 -14.00 6.60 7.66
C GLU A 136 -13.82 8.01 7.10
N ASP A 137 -13.41 8.95 7.94
CA ASP A 137 -13.03 10.30 7.51
C ASP A 137 -11.84 10.26 6.54
N LEU A 138 -10.82 9.43 6.83
CA LEU A 138 -9.68 9.24 5.92
C LEU A 138 -10.12 8.73 4.54
N ARG A 139 -11.08 7.79 4.50
CA ARG A 139 -11.64 7.25 3.24
C ARG A 139 -12.47 8.28 2.47
N LYS A 140 -13.18 9.17 3.18
CA LYS A 140 -14.12 10.14 2.61
C LYS A 140 -13.52 11.51 2.29
N GLU A 141 -12.51 11.94 3.02
CA GLU A 141 -11.96 13.29 2.91
C GLU A 141 -10.47 13.29 2.58
N GLY A 142 -9.76 12.17 2.78
CA GLY A 142 -8.32 12.11 2.56
C GLY A 142 -7.94 12.36 1.11
N GLU A 143 -6.96 13.24 0.92
CA GLU A 143 -6.32 13.55 -0.35
C GLU A 143 -5.29 12.49 -0.74
N TYR A 144 -4.94 12.39 -2.01
CA TYR A 144 -3.78 11.59 -2.41
C TYR A 144 -2.47 12.30 -2.07
N ILE A 145 -1.38 11.55 -2.00
CA ILE A 145 -0.02 12.05 -1.86
C ILE A 145 0.85 11.58 -3.02
N ILE A 146 1.88 12.35 -3.33
CA ILE A 146 2.93 12.01 -4.28
C ILE A 146 4.22 11.76 -3.50
N VAL A 147 4.87 10.64 -3.81
CA VAL A 147 6.16 10.28 -3.26
C VAL A 147 7.25 10.76 -4.21
N GLU A 148 8.08 11.67 -3.72
CA GLU A 148 9.30 12.09 -4.40
C GLU A 148 10.52 11.47 -3.72
N THR A 149 11.45 10.93 -4.50
CA THR A 149 12.75 10.51 -3.96
C THR A 149 13.85 11.35 -4.60
N LYS A 150 14.77 11.90 -3.78
CA LYS A 150 15.88 12.73 -4.31
C LYS A 150 16.81 11.94 -5.24
N SER A 151 16.79 10.61 -5.22
CA SER A 151 17.48 9.73 -6.18
C SER A 151 16.79 9.60 -7.55
N MET A 152 15.53 10.04 -7.69
CA MET A 152 14.77 10.01 -8.95
C MET A 152 14.94 11.28 -9.80
N ARG A 153 15.63 12.32 -9.31
CA ARG A 153 16.09 13.41 -10.19
C ARG A 153 17.23 12.85 -11.03
N GLU A 154 16.99 12.62 -12.32
CA GLU A 154 18.09 12.37 -13.25
C GLU A 154 19.16 13.44 -13.03
N PRO A 155 20.44 13.08 -12.84
CA PRO A 155 21.49 14.09 -12.79
C PRO A 155 21.47 14.84 -14.12
N SER A 156 21.44 16.17 -14.04
CA SER A 156 21.59 17.04 -15.21
C SER A 156 22.82 16.61 -16.02
N ALA A 157 22.75 16.75 -17.35
CA ALA A 157 23.80 16.29 -18.27
C ALA A 157 25.21 16.75 -17.85
N ASP A 158 25.31 17.94 -17.26
CA ASP A 158 26.57 18.52 -16.77
C ASP A 158 27.21 17.72 -15.62
N LYS A 159 26.40 17.12 -14.73
CA LYS A 159 26.90 16.30 -13.60
C LYS A 159 27.31 14.88 -14.01
N ARG A 160 26.88 14.39 -15.18
CA ARG A 160 27.30 13.08 -15.72
C ARG A 160 28.78 13.09 -16.17
N MET A 161 29.31 14.25 -16.58
CA MET A 161 30.72 14.37 -16.99
C MET A 161 31.69 14.43 -15.80
N GLU A 162 31.33 15.10 -14.70
CA GLU A 162 32.19 15.17 -13.50
C GLU A 162 32.31 13.84 -12.76
N GLN A 163 31.23 13.04 -12.70
CA GLN A 163 31.26 11.75 -11.98
C GLN A 163 32.10 10.66 -12.67
N LYS A 164 32.37 10.78 -13.99
CA LYS A 164 33.22 9.83 -14.71
C LYS A 164 34.71 9.98 -14.39
N LYS A 165 35.17 11.12 -13.86
CA LYS A 165 36.59 11.34 -13.58
C LYS A 165 37.04 10.96 -12.15
N ASN A 166 36.13 10.74 -11.21
CA ASN A 166 36.47 10.65 -9.78
C ASN A 166 36.15 9.32 -9.07
N ASN A 167 35.78 8.26 -9.79
CA ASN A 167 35.37 7.00 -9.15
C ASN A 167 36.28 5.82 -9.49
N GLU A 168 37.46 5.78 -8.87
CA GLU A 168 38.23 4.53 -8.76
C GLU A 168 38.28 3.92 -7.36
N ASN A 169 37.91 4.58 -6.25
CA ASN A 169 38.05 3.93 -4.93
C ASN A 169 37.14 4.44 -3.80
N ILE A 170 35.83 4.56 -4.02
CA ILE A 170 34.90 4.89 -2.93
C ILE A 170 33.61 4.06 -2.98
N ARG A 171 33.65 2.85 -2.40
CA ARG A 171 32.44 2.17 -1.89
C ARG A 171 31.90 2.94 -0.65
N LYS A 172 31.46 4.18 -0.82
CA LYS A 172 30.64 4.87 0.19
C LYS A 172 29.23 4.30 0.07
N LYS A 173 28.70 3.76 1.17
CA LYS A 173 27.27 3.45 1.35
C LYS A 173 26.48 4.60 0.71
N LYS A 174 25.78 4.35 -0.40
CA LYS A 174 24.86 5.31 -1.01
C LYS A 174 23.90 5.73 0.11
N LYS A 175 24.03 6.96 0.62
CA LYS A 175 23.00 7.55 1.47
C LYS A 175 21.72 7.51 0.64
N ALA A 176 20.71 6.75 1.06
CA ALA A 176 19.42 6.82 0.39
C ALA A 176 18.99 8.29 0.43
N GLY A 177 18.61 8.83 -0.73
CA GLY A 177 18.09 10.19 -0.77
C GLY A 177 16.86 10.30 0.15
N ALA A 178 16.59 11.50 0.64
CA ALA A 178 15.36 11.73 1.40
C ALA A 178 14.14 11.33 0.55
N VAL A 179 13.15 10.77 1.22
CA VAL A 179 11.82 10.47 0.65
C VAL A 179 10.88 11.55 1.14
N ILE A 180 10.20 12.22 0.21
CA ILE A 180 9.24 13.28 0.52
C ILE A 180 7.86 12.75 0.17
N LEU A 181 6.96 12.79 1.14
CA LEU A 181 5.53 12.52 0.98
C LEU A 181 4.83 13.86 0.95
N LYS A 182 4.13 14.18 -0.15
CA LYS A 182 3.52 15.50 -0.32
C LYS A 182 2.11 15.40 -0.87
N ASN A 183 1.16 16.12 -0.28
CA ASN A 183 -0.19 16.25 -0.84
C ASN A 183 -0.31 17.47 -1.78
N PRO A 184 -1.34 17.52 -2.64
CA PRO A 184 -1.63 18.67 -3.51
C PRO A 184 -1.82 19.98 -2.76
N SER A 185 -2.39 19.94 -1.56
CA SER A 185 -2.62 21.10 -0.70
C SER A 185 -1.36 21.67 -0.03
N GLY A 186 -0.20 21.04 -0.23
CA GLY A 186 1.13 21.53 0.19
C GLY A 186 1.64 21.01 1.53
N LYS A 187 0.89 20.15 2.22
CA LYS A 187 1.36 19.40 3.39
C LYS A 187 2.40 18.38 2.96
N GLU A 188 3.52 18.33 3.68
CA GLU A 188 4.62 17.42 3.36
C GLU A 188 5.28 16.81 4.59
N ILE A 189 5.80 15.58 4.42
CA ILE A 189 6.63 14.86 5.39
C ILE A 189 7.92 14.47 4.67
N GLU A 190 9.07 14.99 5.15
CA GLU A 190 10.39 14.62 4.64
C GLU A 190 11.04 13.58 5.56
N LEU A 191 11.24 12.37 5.03
CA LEU A 191 11.94 11.27 5.69
C LEU A 191 13.44 11.37 5.37
N LYS A 192 14.24 11.79 6.36
CA LYS A 192 15.67 12.13 6.18
C LYS A 192 16.61 11.00 6.58
N THR A 193 16.19 10.18 7.54
CA THR A 193 16.99 9.11 8.12
C THR A 193 16.58 7.74 7.58
N GLN A 194 17.49 6.77 7.64
CA GLN A 194 17.15 5.38 7.32
C GLN A 194 16.07 4.82 8.24
N ASP A 195 16.05 5.27 9.50
CA ASP A 195 15.07 4.84 10.49
C ASP A 195 13.65 5.29 10.12
N GLU A 196 13.48 6.55 9.72
CA GLU A 196 12.23 7.12 9.21
C GLU A 196 11.78 6.42 7.92
N ILE A 197 12.70 6.22 6.97
CA ILE A 197 12.38 5.52 5.71
C ILE A 197 11.92 4.09 6.01
N HIS A 198 12.59 3.37 6.91
CA HIS A 198 12.21 2.01 7.27
C HIS A 198 10.90 1.95 8.07
N ALA A 199 10.65 2.90 8.97
CA ALA A 199 9.44 2.94 9.77
C ALA A 199 8.20 3.33 8.95
N ILE A 200 8.34 4.37 8.14
CA ILE A 200 7.19 5.03 7.53
C ILE A 200 6.97 4.50 6.13
N TYR A 201 7.98 4.63 5.27
CA TYR A 201 7.84 4.27 3.86
C TYR A 201 7.86 2.75 3.62
N TRP A 202 8.61 2.01 4.43
CA TRP A 202 8.63 0.54 4.36
C TRP A 202 7.79 -0.14 5.44
N GLY A 203 7.34 0.58 6.47
CA GLY A 203 6.48 0.03 7.52
C GLY A 203 5.03 0.43 7.33
N VAL A 204 4.63 1.59 7.86
CA VAL A 204 3.23 2.05 7.88
C VAL A 204 2.61 2.08 6.48
N ARG A 205 3.32 2.56 5.47
CA ARG A 205 2.85 2.54 4.07
C ARG A 205 2.52 1.12 3.58
N LEU A 206 3.39 0.16 3.85
CA LEU A 206 3.16 -1.23 3.39
C LEU A 206 2.03 -1.88 4.18
N TRP A 207 1.90 -1.59 5.47
CA TRP A 207 0.73 -2.00 6.26
C TRP A 207 -0.56 -1.43 5.71
N ALA A 208 -0.57 -0.15 5.36
CA ALA A 208 -1.72 0.52 4.76
C ALA A 208 -2.12 -0.09 3.42
N LEU A 209 -1.14 -0.51 2.61
CA LEU A 209 -1.40 -1.21 1.36
C LEU A 209 -1.92 -2.65 1.60
N GLU A 210 -1.26 -3.42 2.46
CA GLU A 210 -1.62 -4.83 2.76
C GLU A 210 -3.00 -4.95 3.39
N LEU A 211 -3.38 -3.98 4.21
CA LEU A 211 -4.70 -3.89 4.82
C LEU A 211 -5.70 -3.11 3.95
N GLU A 212 -5.40 -2.72 2.71
CA GLU A 212 -6.35 -2.01 1.83
C GLU A 212 -6.90 -0.71 2.46
N MET A 213 -6.08 -0.01 3.24
CA MET A 213 -6.39 1.35 3.71
C MET A 213 -6.04 2.38 2.63
N THR A 214 -4.95 2.12 1.91
CA THR A 214 -4.47 2.92 0.79
C THR A 214 -4.18 2.04 -0.40
N ASP A 215 -4.23 2.61 -1.60
CA ASP A 215 -3.75 1.99 -2.82
C ASP A 215 -2.75 2.93 -3.52
N GLU A 216 -2.06 2.41 -4.54
CA GLU A 216 -0.97 3.11 -5.18
C GLU A 216 -1.02 3.04 -6.70
N ILE A 217 -0.64 4.15 -7.33
CA ILE A 217 -0.48 4.25 -8.77
C ILE A 217 0.94 4.71 -9.08
N PHE A 218 1.59 4.04 -10.02
CA PHE A 218 2.90 4.44 -10.50
C PHE A 218 2.94 4.40 -12.03
N MET A 219 2.65 5.53 -12.66
CA MET A 219 2.59 5.67 -14.12
C MET A 219 3.92 6.01 -14.76
N SER A 220 4.78 6.77 -14.08
CA SER A 220 6.12 7.09 -14.56
C SER A 220 6.99 7.60 -13.42
N PHE A 221 8.31 7.59 -13.62
CA PHE A 221 9.24 8.21 -12.69
C PHE A 221 9.06 9.73 -12.55
N ALA A 222 8.64 10.40 -13.63
CA ALA A 222 8.46 11.84 -13.64
C ALA A 222 7.27 12.28 -12.78
N GLU A 223 6.19 11.48 -12.79
CA GLU A 223 5.00 11.76 -11.98
C GLU A 223 5.13 11.28 -10.52
N GLY A 224 6.12 10.44 -10.24
CA GLY A 224 6.29 9.83 -8.91
C GLY A 224 5.23 8.78 -8.61
N ARG A 225 5.33 8.19 -7.41
CA ARG A 225 4.36 7.22 -6.90
C ARG A 225 3.24 7.96 -6.21
N ILE A 226 2.02 7.75 -6.65
CA ILE A 226 0.82 8.32 -6.03
C ILE A 226 0.27 7.30 -5.05
N ILE A 227 -0.02 7.72 -3.83
CA ILE A 227 -0.65 6.90 -2.80
C ILE A 227 -1.94 7.60 -2.41
N TYR A 228 -3.06 6.89 -2.31
CA TYR A 228 -4.35 7.49 -1.98
C TYR A 228 -5.15 6.59 -1.04
N PRO A 229 -5.98 7.15 -0.13
CA PRO A 229 -6.86 6.36 0.72
C PRO A 229 -7.95 5.69 -0.12
N ILE A 230 -8.31 4.45 0.21
CA ILE A 230 -9.33 3.70 -0.55
C ILE A 230 -10.72 3.98 0.01
N ASN A 231 -11.64 4.38 -0.86
CA ASN A 231 -13.06 4.44 -0.55
C ASN A 231 -13.71 3.05 -0.67
N SER A 232 -14.42 2.64 0.39
CA SER A 232 -15.15 1.36 0.44
C SER A 232 -16.43 1.35 -0.40
N ASP A 233 -17.03 2.51 -0.66
CA ASP A 233 -18.35 2.68 -1.30
C ASP A 233 -18.30 2.52 -2.83
N PHE A 234 -17.86 1.34 -3.26
CA PHE A 234 -17.69 1.02 -4.66
C PHE A 234 -19.03 0.95 -5.42
N SER A 235 -19.06 1.48 -6.64
CA SER A 235 -20.21 1.37 -7.52
C SER A 235 -19.81 1.30 -8.99
N ASP A 236 -20.18 0.21 -9.67
CA ASP A 236 -20.03 0.07 -11.12
C ASP A 236 -20.72 1.19 -11.89
N LYS A 237 -21.84 1.70 -11.38
CA LYS A 237 -22.58 2.81 -12.01
C LYS A 237 -21.72 4.07 -12.13
N ILE A 238 -20.90 4.35 -11.10
CA ILE A 238 -19.97 5.48 -11.12
C ILE A 238 -18.93 5.25 -12.22
N LEU A 239 -18.33 4.07 -12.29
CA LEU A 239 -17.32 3.73 -13.30
C LEU A 239 -17.88 3.77 -14.74
N ILE A 240 -19.09 3.25 -14.93
CA ILE A 240 -19.83 3.37 -16.20
C ILE A 240 -19.98 4.84 -16.58
N ASN A 241 -20.41 5.70 -15.65
CA ASN A 241 -20.58 7.12 -15.96
C ASN A 241 -19.26 7.79 -16.37
N HIS A 242 -18.15 7.49 -15.68
CA HIS A 242 -16.82 7.96 -16.10
C HIS A 242 -16.47 7.51 -17.52
N LEU A 243 -16.73 6.24 -17.83
CA LEU A 243 -16.49 5.66 -19.14
C LEU A 243 -17.33 6.34 -20.25
N LEU A 244 -18.63 6.50 -20.01
CA LEU A 244 -19.54 7.13 -20.95
C LEU A 244 -19.19 8.61 -21.18
N ASN A 245 -18.76 9.31 -20.13
CA ASN A 245 -18.30 10.70 -20.25
C ASN A 245 -17.03 10.80 -21.09
N LYS A 246 -16.09 9.87 -20.95
CA LYS A 246 -14.90 9.79 -21.82
C LYS A 246 -15.25 9.53 -23.28
N ILE A 247 -16.20 8.63 -23.55
CA ILE A 247 -16.68 8.35 -24.91
C ILE A 247 -17.36 9.58 -25.53
N LYS A 248 -18.15 10.31 -24.75
CA LYS A 248 -18.83 11.54 -25.21
C LYS A 248 -17.88 12.70 -25.45
N ALA A 249 -16.83 12.82 -24.64
CA ALA A 249 -15.82 13.88 -24.78
C ALA A 249 -14.85 13.64 -25.94
N ASP A 250 -14.80 12.40 -26.46
CA ASP A 250 -14.04 12.09 -27.67
C ASP A 250 -14.75 12.68 -28.89
N ASN A 251 -14.11 13.66 -29.54
CA ASN A 251 -14.63 14.39 -30.69
C ASN A 251 -14.30 13.70 -32.04
N SER A 252 -13.81 12.47 -32.05
CA SER A 252 -13.51 11.77 -33.30
C SER A 252 -14.79 11.21 -33.94
N ASP A 253 -14.87 11.24 -35.27
CA ASP A 253 -15.95 10.60 -36.03
C ASP A 253 -15.84 9.06 -36.06
N SER A 254 -14.85 8.49 -35.36
CA SER A 254 -14.65 7.05 -35.25
C SER A 254 -15.79 6.40 -34.47
N GLU A 255 -16.27 5.26 -34.95
CA GLU A 255 -17.18 4.38 -34.20
C GLU A 255 -16.54 3.87 -32.90
N TRP A 256 -15.21 3.79 -32.87
CA TRP A 256 -14.42 3.27 -31.76
C TRP A 256 -13.67 4.39 -31.03
N VAL A 257 -13.81 4.44 -29.71
CA VAL A 257 -13.00 5.28 -28.83
C VAL A 257 -11.89 4.42 -28.22
N VAL A 258 -10.66 4.92 -28.24
CA VAL A 258 -9.50 4.24 -27.65
C VAL A 258 -9.16 4.88 -26.31
N LEU A 259 -9.16 4.07 -25.25
CA LEU A 259 -8.82 4.50 -23.90
C LEU A 259 -7.47 3.90 -23.51
N HIS A 260 -6.55 4.73 -23.04
CA HIS A 260 -5.32 4.27 -22.39
C HIS A 260 -5.63 3.88 -20.95
N ILE A 261 -5.48 2.59 -20.62
CA ILE A 261 -5.91 2.00 -19.34
C ILE A 261 -5.22 2.63 -18.13
N PRO A 262 -3.88 2.80 -18.08
CA PRO A 262 -3.23 3.43 -16.94
C PRO A 262 -3.73 4.85 -16.67
N THR A 263 -3.96 5.64 -17.72
CA THR A 263 -4.50 7.01 -17.58
C THR A 263 -5.93 6.97 -17.05
N PHE A 264 -6.77 6.09 -17.58
CA PHE A 264 -8.15 5.93 -17.10
C PHE A 264 -8.19 5.49 -15.63
N ILE A 265 -7.38 4.50 -15.25
CA ILE A 265 -7.26 4.05 -13.85
C ILE A 265 -6.87 5.22 -12.95
N LYS A 266 -5.84 6.00 -13.32
CA LYS A 266 -5.41 7.15 -12.53
C LYS A 266 -6.53 8.17 -12.35
N GLU A 267 -7.16 8.60 -13.44
CA GLU A 267 -8.22 9.61 -13.37
C GLU A 267 -9.41 9.15 -12.51
N VAL A 268 -9.83 7.90 -12.67
CA VAL A 268 -10.92 7.32 -11.89
C VAL A 268 -10.51 7.17 -10.43
N ALA A 269 -9.37 6.54 -10.15
CA ALA A 269 -8.89 6.32 -8.79
C ALA A 269 -8.73 7.63 -8.02
N LEU A 270 -8.20 8.69 -8.63
CA LEU A 270 -8.04 9.97 -7.93
C LEU A 270 -9.36 10.72 -7.73
N SER A 271 -10.39 10.46 -8.53
CA SER A 271 -11.70 11.11 -8.39
C SER A 271 -12.68 10.33 -7.52
N THR A 272 -12.60 9.00 -7.50
CA THR A 272 -13.52 8.12 -6.75
C THR A 272 -12.87 7.45 -5.54
N ARG A 273 -11.53 7.35 -5.51
CA ARG A 273 -10.73 6.58 -4.56
C ARG A 273 -11.04 5.09 -4.53
N PHE A 274 -11.60 4.55 -5.61
CA PHE A 274 -11.74 3.10 -5.75
C PHE A 274 -10.37 2.46 -5.95
N SER A 275 -10.18 1.28 -5.38
CA SER A 275 -8.94 0.54 -5.57
C SER A 275 -8.72 0.20 -7.04
N VAL A 276 -7.45 0.17 -7.44
CA VAL A 276 -6.99 -0.18 -8.78
C VAL A 276 -7.55 -1.54 -9.19
N ASP A 277 -7.56 -2.52 -8.29
CA ASP A 277 -8.09 -3.85 -8.58
C ASP A 277 -9.59 -3.84 -8.87
N LYS A 278 -10.40 -3.07 -8.15
CA LYS A 278 -11.83 -2.93 -8.44
C LYS A 278 -12.05 -2.29 -9.82
N ILE A 279 -11.28 -1.24 -10.15
CA ILE A 279 -11.35 -0.60 -11.48
C ILE A 279 -10.93 -1.59 -12.58
N LYS A 280 -9.87 -2.37 -12.37
CA LYS A 280 -9.41 -3.37 -13.33
C LYS A 280 -10.42 -4.48 -13.54
N ASN A 281 -11.04 -4.98 -12.47
CA ASN A 281 -12.06 -6.01 -12.54
C ASN A 281 -13.29 -5.49 -13.31
N PHE A 282 -13.73 -4.26 -13.04
CA PHE A 282 -14.75 -3.60 -13.85
C PHE A 282 -14.41 -3.57 -15.35
N LEU A 283 -13.17 -3.22 -15.72
CA LEU A 283 -12.76 -3.20 -17.13
C LEU A 283 -12.73 -4.61 -17.77
N LYS A 284 -12.39 -5.65 -17.00
CA LYS A 284 -12.46 -7.04 -17.45
C LYS A 284 -13.92 -7.47 -17.64
N ASP A 285 -14.78 -7.14 -16.68
CA ASP A 285 -16.21 -7.47 -16.70
C ASP A 285 -16.93 -6.76 -17.84
N LEU A 286 -16.51 -5.54 -18.19
CA LEU A 286 -17.01 -4.81 -19.35
C LEU A 286 -16.82 -5.62 -20.64
N LYS A 287 -15.65 -6.26 -20.82
CA LYS A 287 -15.40 -7.11 -22.00
C LYS A 287 -16.25 -8.38 -22.00
N ILE A 288 -16.59 -8.91 -20.83
CA ILE A 288 -17.46 -10.08 -20.69
C ILE A 288 -18.90 -9.70 -21.03
N LYS A 289 -19.38 -8.59 -20.47
CA LYS A 289 -20.77 -8.13 -20.60
C LYS A 289 -21.08 -7.55 -21.99
N TYR A 290 -20.13 -6.82 -22.58
CA TYR A 290 -20.29 -6.15 -23.87
C TYR A 290 -19.17 -6.58 -24.85
N PRO A 291 -19.13 -7.87 -25.25
CA PRO A 291 -18.00 -8.43 -25.98
C PRO A 291 -17.87 -7.89 -27.40
N LEU A 292 -18.97 -7.46 -28.03
CA LEU A 292 -18.99 -6.88 -29.37
C LEU A 292 -18.61 -5.39 -29.36
N SER A 293 -18.90 -4.70 -28.27
CA SER A 293 -18.65 -3.26 -28.11
C SER A 293 -17.34 -2.96 -27.38
N THR A 294 -16.56 -3.98 -26.99
CA THR A 294 -15.34 -3.83 -26.20
C THR A 294 -14.20 -4.68 -26.76
N MET A 295 -13.01 -4.10 -26.95
CA MET A 295 -11.83 -4.81 -27.45
C MET A 295 -10.59 -4.44 -26.61
N LEU A 296 -9.93 -5.47 -26.06
CA LEU A 296 -8.69 -5.31 -25.31
C LEU A 296 -7.50 -5.34 -26.28
N ILE A 297 -6.64 -4.33 -26.22
CA ILE A 297 -5.47 -4.23 -27.09
C ILE A 297 -4.22 -4.63 -26.30
N PRO A 298 -3.57 -5.75 -26.65
CA PRO A 298 -2.36 -6.18 -25.98
C PRO A 298 -1.22 -5.19 -26.23
N SER A 299 -0.23 -5.24 -25.37
CA SER A 299 0.99 -4.44 -25.49
C SER A 299 2.20 -5.32 -25.35
N SER A 300 3.24 -4.97 -26.10
CA SER A 300 4.50 -5.69 -26.01
C SER A 300 5.06 -5.53 -24.59
N THR A 301 5.40 -6.66 -23.99
CA THR A 301 6.03 -6.73 -22.66
C THR A 301 7.30 -5.90 -22.60
N MET A 302 8.03 -5.75 -23.72
CA MET A 302 9.25 -4.92 -23.78
C MET A 302 9.03 -3.43 -23.50
N PHE A 303 7.82 -2.89 -23.74
CA PHE A 303 7.49 -1.50 -23.40
C PHE A 303 7.09 -1.32 -21.93
N ILE A 304 6.65 -2.41 -21.28
CA ILE A 304 6.16 -2.42 -19.90
C ILE A 304 7.28 -2.87 -18.95
N ASP A 305 8.22 -3.68 -19.45
CA ASP A 305 9.45 -4.10 -18.80
C ASP A 305 10.52 -3.00 -18.85
N ILE A 306 10.17 -1.78 -18.42
CA ILE A 306 11.21 -0.83 -18.01
C ILE A 306 11.89 -1.46 -16.80
N LYS A 307 13.01 -2.15 -17.05
CA LYS A 307 13.81 -2.77 -15.99
C LYS A 307 14.39 -1.67 -15.12
N THR A 308 13.77 -1.44 -13.98
CA THR A 308 14.38 -0.63 -12.95
C THR A 308 15.35 -1.53 -12.16
N PRO A 309 16.36 -0.98 -11.47
CA PRO A 309 17.22 -1.79 -10.62
C PRO A 309 16.49 -2.37 -9.37
N PHE A 310 15.16 -2.20 -9.26
CA PHE A 310 14.35 -2.64 -8.13
C PHE A 310 13.09 -3.37 -8.61
N GLU A 311 13.12 -4.70 -8.58
CA GLU A 311 12.01 -5.58 -9.01
C GLU A 311 10.63 -5.23 -8.39
N LYS A 312 10.61 -4.77 -7.13
CA LYS A 312 9.38 -4.30 -6.47
C LYS A 312 8.80 -3.00 -7.06
N GLN A 313 9.62 -2.15 -7.67
CA GLN A 313 9.13 -0.97 -8.40
C GLN A 313 8.53 -1.37 -9.76
N ASP A 314 9.13 -2.35 -10.43
CA ASP A 314 8.62 -2.91 -11.68
C ASP A 314 7.23 -3.52 -11.49
N SER A 315 6.99 -4.20 -10.36
CA SER A 315 5.65 -4.72 -10.01
C SER A 315 4.62 -3.60 -9.96
N ALA A 316 4.86 -2.54 -9.19
CA ALA A 316 3.91 -1.42 -9.06
C ALA A 316 3.63 -0.71 -10.38
N PHE A 317 4.61 -0.65 -11.28
CA PHE A 317 4.42 -0.12 -12.64
C PHE A 317 3.54 -1.06 -13.47
N ARG A 318 3.82 -2.37 -13.46
CA ARG A 318 3.03 -3.41 -14.14
C ARG A 318 1.59 -3.47 -13.60
N ASP A 319 1.42 -3.19 -12.32
CA ASP A 319 0.12 -3.12 -11.65
C ASP A 319 -0.72 -1.93 -12.14
N SER A 320 -0.21 -1.04 -12.98
CA SER A 320 -1.05 -0.05 -13.68
C SER A 320 -1.72 -0.61 -14.96
N TYR A 321 -1.35 -1.81 -15.40
CA TYR A 321 -1.87 -2.45 -16.62
C TYR A 321 -2.84 -3.59 -16.30
N LEU A 322 -3.70 -3.92 -17.26
CA LEU A 322 -4.48 -5.17 -17.21
C LEU A 322 -3.57 -6.32 -17.67
N TYR A 323 -3.66 -7.46 -17.00
CA TYR A 323 -3.02 -8.70 -17.44
C TYR A 323 -4.08 -9.74 -17.78
N LYS A 324 -3.93 -10.40 -18.93
CA LYS A 324 -4.76 -11.54 -19.32
C LYS A 324 -3.87 -12.72 -19.68
N GLN A 325 -4.06 -13.84 -18.99
CA GLN A 325 -3.31 -15.06 -19.23
C GLN A 325 -3.43 -15.49 -20.70
N GLY A 326 -2.31 -15.85 -21.32
CA GLY A 326 -2.24 -16.22 -22.74
C GLY A 326 -2.24 -15.05 -23.73
N ILE A 327 -2.49 -13.80 -23.29
CA ILE A 327 -2.44 -12.60 -24.12
C ILE A 327 -1.30 -11.66 -23.70
N GLY A 328 -1.05 -11.56 -22.40
CA GLY A 328 -0.05 -10.64 -21.83
C GLY A 328 -0.68 -9.38 -21.24
N TYR A 329 0.12 -8.32 -21.15
CA TYR A 329 -0.35 -7.03 -20.65
C TYR A 329 -1.17 -6.28 -21.70
N ILE A 330 -2.16 -5.54 -21.24
CA ILE A 330 -3.11 -4.77 -22.04
C ILE A 330 -3.01 -3.32 -21.58
N SER A 331 -2.62 -2.42 -22.48
CA SER A 331 -2.50 -0.98 -22.19
C SER A 331 -3.65 -0.15 -22.74
N HIS A 332 -4.41 -0.66 -23.71
CA HIS A 332 -5.53 0.08 -24.29
C HIS A 332 -6.80 -0.76 -24.35
N LEU A 333 -7.92 -0.05 -24.26
CA LEU A 333 -9.27 -0.55 -24.41
C LEU A 333 -9.96 0.21 -25.53
N ARG A 334 -10.42 -0.49 -26.57
CA ARG A 334 -11.29 0.05 -27.61
C ARG A 334 -12.73 -0.19 -27.23
N ILE A 335 -13.56 0.86 -27.31
CA ILE A 335 -14.98 0.78 -26.98
C ILE A 335 -15.78 1.37 -28.12
N GLY A 336 -16.73 0.59 -28.64
CA GLY A 336 -17.66 1.03 -29.66
C GLY A 336 -18.67 1.99 -29.07
N ARG A 337 -18.95 3.10 -29.75
CA ARG A 337 -19.95 4.11 -29.34
C ARG A 337 -21.36 3.51 -29.15
N GLY A 338 -21.64 2.37 -29.80
CA GLY A 338 -22.87 1.59 -29.63
C GLY A 338 -23.18 1.19 -28.18
N ILE A 339 -22.16 1.08 -27.32
CA ILE A 339 -22.31 0.75 -25.89
C ILE A 339 -23.24 1.74 -25.15
N LEU A 340 -23.35 2.98 -25.62
CA LEU A 340 -24.25 4.00 -25.07
C LEU A 340 -25.73 3.58 -25.11
N LYS A 341 -26.11 2.73 -26.06
CA LYS A 341 -27.46 2.19 -26.19
C LYS A 341 -27.64 0.94 -25.33
N GLU A 342 -26.62 0.09 -25.24
CA GLU A 342 -26.63 -1.19 -24.51
C GLU A 342 -26.59 -1.02 -22.98
N VAL A 343 -26.03 0.08 -22.49
CA VAL A 343 -25.91 0.36 -21.03
C VAL A 343 -27.15 1.07 -20.47
N LYS A 344 -27.98 1.67 -21.33
CA LYS A 344 -29.24 2.34 -20.94
C LYS A 344 -30.46 1.41 -20.96
N ALA A 345 -30.36 0.29 -21.67
CA ALA A 345 -31.34 -0.80 -21.67
C ALA A 345 -31.11 -1.70 -20.45
#